data_AF-A0A9D9JKP0-F1
#
_entry.id   AF-A0A9D9JKP0-F1
#
_cell.length_a   1.000
_cell.length_b   1.000
_cell.length_c   1.000
_cell.angle_alpha   90.00
_cell.angle_beta   90.00
_cell.angle_gamma   90.00
#
_symmetry.space_group_name_H-M   'P 1'
#
loop_
_entity.id
_entity.type
_entity.pdbx_description
1 polymer ?
#
loop_
_entity_poly.entity_id
_entity_poly.type
_entity_poly.pdbx_seq_one_letter_code
_entity_poly.pdbx_strand_id
1 'polypeptide(L)'
;MRRWSPEFARHRPASQPPSGTLLILGSGFLIVGLLWISLAYRFYLSAAPRALLIALVMAFLHAVSSMLNFRRGLAAFLLSLAAVLLGIVGAFLVRVYFLIGVEVVAGVVLVLGRSTLLSSTGRR
;
A
#
# COMPACT_ATOMS: atom_id res chain seq x y z
N MET A 1 10.49 2.48 -54.18
CA MET A 1 11.30 2.67 -52.95
C MET A 1 10.40 3.24 -51.86
N ARG A 2 9.97 2.42 -50.89
CA ARG A 2 9.10 2.87 -49.78
C ARG A 2 9.96 3.66 -48.78
N ARG A 3 9.62 4.93 -48.55
CA ARG A 3 10.16 5.73 -47.44
C ARG A 3 9.72 5.08 -46.13
N TRP A 4 10.68 4.59 -45.36
CA TRP A 4 10.47 4.23 -43.97
C TRP A 4 10.28 5.54 -43.17
N SER A 5 9.09 5.78 -42.62
CA SER A 5 8.82 6.94 -41.75
C SER A 5 9.00 6.51 -40.28
N PRO A 6 9.93 7.13 -39.53
CA PRO A 6 10.24 6.76 -38.14
C PRO A 6 9.21 7.32 -37.12
N GLU A 7 8.01 7.71 -37.56
CA GLU A 7 7.04 8.40 -36.70
C GLU A 7 6.46 7.50 -35.60
N PHE A 8 6.50 6.17 -35.76
CA PHE A 8 6.02 5.24 -34.74
C PHE A 8 6.96 5.01 -33.55
N ALA A 9 8.19 5.54 -33.59
CA ALA A 9 9.15 5.37 -32.50
C ALA A 9 9.08 6.46 -31.41
N ARG A 10 8.29 7.53 -31.60
CA ARG A 10 8.36 8.74 -30.74
C ARG A 10 7.33 8.85 -29.61
N HIS A 11 6.40 7.90 -29.46
CA HIS A 11 5.35 7.98 -28.44
C HIS A 11 5.19 6.71 -27.60
N ARG A 12 6.28 6.05 -27.21
CA ARG A 12 6.22 5.40 -25.89
C ARG A 12 6.30 6.55 -24.88
N PRO A 13 5.25 6.87 -24.11
CA PRO A 13 5.47 7.70 -22.94
C PRO A 13 6.52 6.96 -22.13
N ALA A 14 7.73 7.55 -22.02
CA ALA A 14 8.68 7.11 -21.02
C ALA A 14 7.88 7.12 -19.71
N SER A 15 7.67 5.93 -19.14
CA SER A 15 6.93 5.78 -17.89
C SER A 15 7.55 6.76 -16.90
N GLN A 16 6.84 7.86 -16.61
CA GLN A 16 7.37 8.87 -15.70
C GLN A 16 7.74 8.15 -14.40
N PRO A 17 8.94 8.40 -13.85
CA PRO A 17 9.36 7.73 -12.63
C PRO A 17 8.30 7.96 -11.53
N PRO A 18 7.98 6.94 -10.72
CA PRO A 18 7.03 7.09 -9.64
C PRO A 18 7.51 8.22 -8.72
N SER A 19 6.64 9.19 -8.43
CA SER A 19 6.97 10.28 -7.51
C SER A 19 7.36 9.71 -6.14
N GLY A 20 8.26 10.38 -5.42
CA GLY A 20 8.70 9.97 -4.08
C GLY A 20 7.54 9.64 -3.13
N THR A 21 6.44 10.39 -3.18
CA THR A 21 5.23 10.11 -2.40
C THR A 21 4.60 8.75 -2.71
N LEU A 22 4.59 8.32 -3.98
CA LEU A 22 4.06 7.00 -4.37
C LEU A 22 4.99 5.88 -3.90
N LEU A 23 6.30 6.10 -3.96
CA LEU A 23 7.28 5.16 -3.41
C LEU A 23 7.08 5.01 -1.90
N ILE A 24 6.91 6.10 -1.16
CA ILE A 24 6.64 6.06 0.29
C ILE A 24 5.34 5.34 0.59
N LEU A 25 4.24 5.65 -0.11
CA LEU A 25 2.95 4.98 0.09
C LEU A 25 3.03 3.49 -0.25
N GLY A 26 3.55 3.15 -1.43
CA GLY A 26 3.65 1.76 -1.86
C GLY A 26 4.54 0.93 -0.94
N SER A 27 5.76 1.41 -0.66
CA SER A 27 6.69 0.71 0.23
C SER A 27 6.22 0.68 1.68
N GLY A 28 5.60 1.74 2.19
CA GLY A 28 5.05 1.79 3.54
C GLY A 28 4.01 0.70 3.77
N PHE A 29 3.02 0.58 2.89
CA PHE A 29 2.02 -0.49 2.96
C PHE A 29 2.64 -1.88 2.80
N LEU A 30 3.68 -2.03 1.97
CA LEU A 30 4.40 -3.30 1.85
C LEU A 30 5.09 -3.69 3.16
N ILE A 31 5.76 -2.74 3.82
CA ILE A 31 6.42 -2.96 5.11
C ILE A 31 5.40 -3.38 6.18
N VAL A 32 4.24 -2.72 6.25
CA VAL A 32 3.17 -3.11 7.19
C VAL A 32 2.66 -4.52 6.87
N GLY A 33 2.49 -4.86 5.59
CA GLY A 33 2.14 -6.22 5.17
C GLY A 33 3.17 -7.27 5.62
N LEU A 34 4.47 -6.96 5.53
CA LEU A 34 5.53 -7.85 6.01
C LEU A 34 5.53 -8.01 7.54
N LEU A 35 5.18 -6.97 8.30
CA LEU A 35 4.99 -7.07 9.75
C LEU A 35 3.84 -8.03 10.09
N TRP A 36 2.74 -7.96 9.36
CA TRP A 36 1.63 -8.91 9.49
C TRP A 36 2.03 -10.34 9.12
N ILE A 37 2.86 -10.54 8.09
CA ILE A 37 3.41 -11.87 7.75
C ILE A 37 4.31 -12.41 8.87
N SER A 38 5.15 -11.55 9.46
CA SER A 38 5.99 -11.94 10.60
C SER A 38 5.15 -12.39 11.80
N LEU A 39 4.04 -11.68 12.08
CA LEU A 39 3.06 -12.08 13.09
C LEU A 39 2.34 -13.38 12.74
N ALA A 40 1.95 -13.55 11.48
CA ALA A 40 1.35 -14.79 11.00
C ALA A 40 2.28 -15.98 11.27
N TYR A 41 3.57 -15.86 10.93
CA TYR A 41 4.55 -16.89 11.23
C TYR A 41 4.65 -17.19 12.74
N ARG A 42 4.65 -16.16 13.60
CA ARG A 42 4.62 -16.35 15.05
C ARG A 42 3.37 -17.10 15.51
N PHE A 43 2.18 -16.75 15.00
CA PHE A 43 0.92 -17.40 15.37
C PHE A 43 0.81 -18.83 14.86
N TYR A 44 1.46 -19.14 13.73
CA TYR A 44 1.64 -20.50 13.25
C TYR A 44 2.44 -21.33 14.26
N LEU A 45 3.60 -20.83 14.71
CA LEU A 45 4.44 -21.51 15.70
C LEU A 45 3.75 -21.68 17.06
N SER A 46 2.87 -20.75 17.45
CA SER A 46 2.15 -20.80 18.72
C SER A 46 0.78 -21.50 18.64
N ALA A 47 0.47 -22.19 17.54
CA ALA A 47 -0.80 -22.89 17.31
C ALA A 47 -2.05 -22.01 17.57
N ALA A 48 -2.03 -20.75 17.12
CA ALA A 48 -3.13 -19.80 17.26
C ALA A 48 -3.83 -19.55 15.91
N PRO A 49 -4.68 -20.48 15.42
CA PRO A 49 -5.16 -20.48 14.03
C PRO A 49 -6.03 -19.26 13.67
N ARG A 50 -6.83 -18.76 14.63
CA ARG A 50 -7.66 -17.57 14.40
C ARG A 50 -6.81 -16.31 14.23
N ALA A 51 -5.78 -16.14 15.07
CA ALA A 51 -4.86 -15.01 14.99
C ALA A 51 -3.98 -15.09 13.73
N LEU A 52 -3.55 -16.30 13.35
CA LEU A 52 -2.88 -16.57 12.09
C LEU A 52 -3.72 -16.11 10.89
N LEU A 53 -5.00 -16.52 10.82
CA LEU A 53 -5.88 -16.15 9.72
C LEU A 53 -6.07 -14.63 9.63
N ILE A 54 -6.30 -13.96 10.77
CA ILE A 54 -6.40 -12.49 10.82
C ILE A 54 -5.13 -11.86 10.26
N ALA A 55 -3.96 -12.31 10.70
CA ALA A 55 -2.69 -11.78 10.26
C ALA A 55 -2.46 -11.97 8.76
N LEU A 56 -2.81 -13.13 8.20
CA LEU A 56 -2.71 -13.39 6.77
C LEU A 56 -3.66 -12.50 5.95
N VAL A 57 -4.90 -12.31 6.42
CA VAL A 57 -5.87 -11.41 5.75
C VAL A 57 -5.36 -9.97 5.75
N MET A 58 -4.82 -9.49 6.88
CA MET A 58 -4.26 -8.14 6.96
C MET A 58 -3.02 -7.99 6.08
N ALA A 59 -2.12 -8.97 6.07
CA ALA A 59 -0.97 -8.99 5.18
C ALA A 59 -1.39 -8.87 3.71
N PHE A 60 -2.38 -9.64 3.29
CA PHE A 60 -2.91 -9.60 1.93
C PHE A 60 -3.51 -8.24 1.59
N LEU A 61 -4.34 -7.67 2.47
CA LEU A 61 -4.93 -6.34 2.27
C LEU A 61 -3.86 -5.26 2.11
N HIS A 62 -2.81 -5.30 2.92
CA HIS A 62 -1.69 -4.36 2.84
C HIS A 62 -0.86 -4.54 1.56
N ALA A 63 -0.62 -5.79 1.14
CA ALA A 63 0.07 -6.07 -0.12
C ALA A 63 -0.72 -5.58 -1.35
N VAL A 64 -2.04 -5.80 -1.38
CA VAL A 64 -2.90 -5.28 -2.46
C VAL A 64 -2.94 -3.75 -2.43
N SER A 65 -3.05 -3.15 -1.25
CA SER A 65 -3.02 -1.68 -1.08
C SER A 65 -1.70 -1.08 -1.57
N SER A 66 -0.57 -1.72 -1.24
CA SER A 66 0.75 -1.35 -1.76
C SER A 66 0.77 -1.34 -3.28
N MET A 67 0.29 -2.41 -3.92
CA MET A 67 0.25 -2.51 -5.38
C MET A 67 -0.65 -1.45 -6.02
N LEU A 68 -1.82 -1.16 -5.43
CA LEU A 68 -2.75 -0.16 -5.94
C LEU A 68 -2.24 1.27 -5.75
N ASN A 69 -1.47 1.54 -4.69
CA ASN A 69 -0.90 2.87 -4.47
C ASN A 69 0.03 3.30 -5.61
N PHE A 70 0.66 2.38 -6.34
CA PHE A 70 1.42 2.70 -7.56
C PHE A 70 0.55 3.10 -8.76
N ARG A 71 -0.72 2.69 -8.80
CA ARG A 71 -1.62 2.92 -9.95
C ARG A 71 -2.40 4.23 -9.89
N ARG A 72 -2.40 4.92 -8.73
CA ARG A 72 -3.16 6.16 -8.41
C ARG A 72 -4.68 6.00 -8.55
N GLY A 73 -5.46 6.47 -7.58
CA GLY A 73 -6.92 6.54 -7.72
C GLY A 73 -7.68 6.58 -6.41
N LEU A 74 -8.98 6.88 -6.49
CA LEU A 74 -9.88 6.86 -5.31
C LEU A 74 -9.97 5.44 -4.72
N ALA A 75 -10.04 4.41 -5.55
CA ALA A 75 -10.06 3.02 -5.11
C ALA A 75 -8.81 2.64 -4.31
N ALA A 76 -7.62 3.09 -4.73
CA ALA A 76 -6.38 2.87 -4.00
C ALA A 76 -6.41 3.52 -2.61
N PHE A 77 -6.95 4.72 -2.51
CA PHE A 77 -7.12 5.42 -1.23
C PHE A 77 -8.12 4.70 -0.32
N LEU A 78 -9.31 4.35 -0.82
CA LEU A 78 -10.34 3.69 -0.03
C LEU A 78 -9.89 2.31 0.45
N LEU A 79 -9.22 1.52 -0.41
CA LEU A 79 -8.68 0.22 0.00
C LEU A 79 -7.57 0.38 1.04
N SER A 80 -6.66 1.33 0.83
CA SER A 80 -5.58 1.61 1.80
C SER A 80 -6.13 2.06 3.15
N LEU A 81 -7.17 2.89 3.15
CA LEU A 81 -7.84 3.32 4.38
C LEU A 81 -8.54 2.15 5.07
N ALA A 82 -9.24 1.31 4.30
CA ALA A 82 -9.86 0.09 4.83
C ALA A 82 -8.81 -0.87 5.42
N ALA A 83 -7.68 -1.06 4.75
CA ALA A 83 -6.57 -1.87 5.24
C ALA A 83 -6.03 -1.36 6.57
N VAL A 84 -5.86 -0.04 6.72
CA VAL A 84 -5.44 0.58 7.99
C VAL A 84 -6.48 0.39 9.09
N LEU A 85 -7.75 0.69 8.84
CA LEU A 85 -8.81 0.57 9.84
C LEU A 85 -8.99 -0.88 10.30
N LEU A 86 -9.03 -1.82 9.35
CA LEU A 86 -9.10 -3.25 9.64
C LEU A 86 -7.82 -3.75 10.30
N GLY A 87 -6.65 -3.19 9.96
CA GLY A 87 -5.39 -3.47 10.63
C GLY A 87 -5.41 -3.06 12.10
N ILE A 88 -5.93 -1.88 12.43
CA ILE A 88 -6.13 -1.43 13.82
C ILE A 88 -7.04 -2.40 14.58
N VAL A 89 -8.19 -2.75 14.00
CA VAL A 89 -9.12 -3.71 14.60
C VAL A 89 -8.47 -5.08 14.76
N GLY A 90 -7.77 -5.57 13.73
CA GLY A 90 -7.04 -6.82 13.76
C GLY A 90 -6.00 -6.84 14.88
N ALA A 91 -5.20 -5.79 15.00
CA ALA A 91 -4.17 -5.63 16.03
C ALA A 91 -4.77 -5.67 17.44
N PHE A 92 -5.93 -5.03 17.63
CA PHE A 92 -6.69 -5.10 18.88
C PHE A 92 -7.18 -6.53 19.18
N LEU A 93 -7.77 -7.21 18.18
CA LEU A 93 -8.29 -8.58 18.32
C LEU A 93 -7.19 -9.59 18.68
N VAL A 94 -6.01 -9.46 18.08
CA VAL A 94 -4.85 -10.33 18.38
C VAL A 94 -3.97 -9.83 19.53
N ARG A 95 -4.37 -8.73 20.20
CA ARG A 95 -3.69 -8.12 21.35
C ARG A 95 -2.24 -7.70 21.08
N VAL A 96 -1.96 -7.22 19.87
CA VAL A 96 -0.64 -6.70 19.48
C VAL A 96 -0.72 -5.18 19.38
N TYR A 97 -0.75 -4.52 20.54
CA TYR A 97 -1.06 -3.09 20.63
C TYR A 97 -0.03 -2.16 19.97
N PHE A 98 1.24 -2.55 19.89
CA PHE A 98 2.25 -1.75 19.18
C PHE A 98 1.87 -1.54 17.70
N LEU A 99 1.21 -2.54 17.09
CA LEU A 99 0.82 -2.50 15.70
C LEU A 99 -0.28 -1.47 15.43
N ILE A 100 -1.09 -1.13 16.45
CA ILE A 100 -2.06 -0.03 16.35
C ILE A 100 -1.33 1.28 16.04
N GLY A 101 -0.20 1.55 16.72
CA GLY A 101 0.61 2.72 16.44
C GLY A 101 1.18 2.72 15.02
N VAL A 102 1.64 1.56 14.54
CA VAL A 102 2.14 1.39 13.16
C VAL A 102 1.04 1.69 12.13
N GLU A 103 -0.16 1.15 12.33
CA GLU A 103 -1.30 1.36 11.44
C GLU A 103 -1.76 2.83 11.45
N VAL A 104 -1.80 3.47 12.63
CA VAL A 104 -2.14 4.90 12.74
C VAL A 104 -1.13 5.75 11.97
N VAL A 105 0.17 5.48 12.09
CA VAL A 105 1.20 6.19 11.32
C VAL A 105 1.01 5.95 9.82
N ALA A 106 0.74 4.72 9.39
CA ALA A 106 0.45 4.41 7.99
C ALA A 106 -0.78 5.18 7.48
N GLY A 107 -1.84 5.29 8.29
CA GLY A 107 -3.03 6.09 7.98
C GLY A 107 -2.75 7.58 7.85
N VAL A 108 -1.95 8.15 8.75
CA VAL A 108 -1.51 9.55 8.66
C VAL A 108 -0.70 9.78 7.38
N VAL A 109 0.27 8.91 7.10
CA VAL A 109 1.08 8.98 5.87
C VAL A 109 0.21 8.83 4.62
N LEU A 110 -0.82 7.97 4.66
CA LEU A 110 -1.80 7.84 3.57
C LEU A 110 -2.52 9.15 3.29
N VAL A 111 -3.09 9.79 4.32
CA VAL A 111 -3.85 11.04 4.17
C VAL A 111 -2.95 12.18 3.70
N LEU A 112 -1.79 12.37 4.34
CA LEU A 112 -0.83 13.41 3.98
C LEU A 112 -0.26 13.16 2.57
N GLY A 113 0.15 11.93 2.28
CA GLY A 113 0.62 11.51 0.96
C GLY A 113 -0.42 11.73 -0.13
N ARG A 114 -1.70 11.53 0.16
CA ARG A 114 -2.76 11.80 -0.82
C ARG A 114 -2.98 13.29 -1.05
N SER A 115 -2.97 14.10 0.02
CA SER A 115 -3.12 15.55 -0.08
C SER A 115 -2.01 16.20 -0.93
N THR A 116 -0.77 15.75 -0.76
CA THR A 116 0.38 16.23 -1.54
C THR A 116 0.25 15.89 -3.02
N LEU A 117 -0.17 14.66 -3.36
CA LEU A 117 -0.42 14.25 -4.75
C LEU A 117 -1.49 15.11 -5.43
N LEU A 118 -2.61 15.39 -4.74
CA LEU A 118 -3.68 16.26 -5.25
C LEU A 118 -3.18 17.70 -5.46
N SER A 119 -2.42 18.25 -4.50
CA SER A 119 -1.86 19.61 -4.60
C SER A 119 -0.84 19.78 -5.73
N SER A 120 -0.13 18.71 -6.10
CA SER A 120 0.86 18.73 -7.19
C SER A 120 0.21 18.72 -8.58
N THR A 121 -1.01 18.19 -8.67
CA THR A 121 -1.74 18.06 -9.93
C THR A 121 -2.38 19.38 -10.35
N GLY A 122 -2.76 20.25 -9.42
CA GLY A 122 -3.32 21.58 -9.71
C GLY A 122 -2.30 22.67 -10.06
N ARG A 123 -0.99 22.37 -10.02
CA ARG A 123 0.11 23.28 -10.37
C ARG A 123 0.69 23.05 -11.77
N ARG A 124 0.12 22.12 -12.55
CA ARG A 124 0.46 21.84 -13.95
C ARG A 124 -0.74 22.15 -14.82
#